data_AF-A0A2N6DFW0-F1
#
_entry.id   AF-A0A2N6DFW0-F1
#
_cell.length_a   1.000
_cell.length_b   1.000
_cell.length_c   1.000
_cell.angle_alpha   90.00
_cell.angle_beta   90.00
_cell.angle_gamma   90.00
#
_symmetry.space_group_name_H-M   'P 1'
#
loop_
_entity.id
_entity.type
_entity.pdbx_description
1 polymer ?
#
loop_
_entity_poly.entity_id
_entity_poly.type
_entity_poly.pdbx_seq_one_letter_code
_entity_poly.pdbx_strand_id
1 'polypeptide(L)'
;MLLDEFISVMDEEVVNLEKSVKEDDRENITHYAHKMKGAAANMMAEDIRLYSSELQNADKADREMVNTLLSNIKRSVEEFKAQF
;
A
#
# COMPACT_ATOMS: atom_id res chain seq x y z
N MET A 1 4.38 15.91 5.77
CA MET A 1 4.89 15.28 4.54
C MET A 1 4.52 16.19 3.39
N LEU A 2 5.46 16.47 2.49
CA LEU A 2 5.15 17.22 1.27
C LEU A 2 4.52 16.29 0.22
N LEU A 3 3.79 16.84 -0.76
CA LEU A 3 3.11 16.02 -1.78
C LEU A 3 4.10 15.19 -2.61
N ASP A 4 5.18 15.80 -3.11
CA ASP A 4 6.19 15.09 -3.90
C ASP A 4 6.89 13.98 -3.10
N GLU A 5 7.14 14.25 -1.81
CA GLU A 5 7.68 13.25 -0.88
C GLU A 5 6.72 12.09 -0.69
N PHE A 6 5.42 12.36 -0.53
CA PHE A 6 4.40 11.33 -0.42
C PHE A 6 4.32 10.46 -1.68
N ILE A 7 4.28 11.07 -2.87
CA ILE A 7 4.21 10.34 -4.14
C ILE A 7 5.45 9.46 -4.32
N SER A 8 6.64 10.01 -4.07
CA SER A 8 7.89 9.25 -4.12
C SER A 8 7.88 8.05 -3.16
N VAL A 9 7.39 8.23 -1.93
CA VAL A 9 7.27 7.14 -0.96
C VAL A 9 6.25 6.11 -1.44
N MET A 10 5.07 6.51 -1.92
CA MET A 10 4.06 5.55 -2.40
C MET A 10 4.56 4.71 -3.57
N ASP A 11 5.25 5.31 -4.53
CA ASP A 11 5.81 4.59 -5.68
C ASP A 11 6.85 3.55 -5.22
N GLU A 12 7.75 3.92 -4.30
CA GLU A 12 8.73 2.99 -3.73
C GLU A 12 8.05 1.85 -2.95
N GLU A 13 7.11 2.18 -2.08
CA GLU A 13 6.43 1.19 -1.24
C GLU A 13 5.55 0.23 -2.04
N VAL A 14 4.90 0.69 -3.11
CA VAL A 14 4.15 -0.20 -4.02
C VAL A 14 5.09 -1.24 -4.63
N VAL A 15 6.24 -0.82 -5.14
CA VAL A 15 7.22 -1.74 -5.75
C VAL A 15 7.74 -2.75 -4.73
N ASN A 16 8.08 -2.29 -3.53
CA ASN A 16 8.54 -3.15 -2.44
C ASN A 16 7.47 -4.16 -2.01
N LEU A 17 6.23 -3.70 -1.86
CA LEU A 17 5.09 -4.54 -1.51
C LEU A 17 4.81 -5.60 -2.57
N GLU A 18 4.82 -5.23 -3.86
CA GLU A 18 4.65 -6.18 -4.96
C GLU A 18 5.72 -7.28 -4.94
N LYS A 19 6.97 -6.90 -4.65
CA LYS A 19 8.07 -7.86 -4.54
C LYS A 19 7.84 -8.83 -3.39
N SER A 20 7.49 -8.34 -2.20
CA SER A 20 7.20 -9.19 -1.04
C SER A 20 6.00 -10.12 -1.26
N VAL A 21 4.96 -9.65 -1.96
CA VAL A 21 3.83 -10.52 -2.37
C VAL A 21 4.31 -11.63 -3.31
N LYS A 22 5.15 -11.32 -4.30
CA LYS A 22 5.72 -12.35 -5.20
C LYS A 22 6.59 -13.36 -4.46
N GLU A 23 7.34 -12.93 -3.46
CA GLU A 23 8.27 -13.77 -2.68
C GLU A 23 7.61 -14.50 -1.50
N ASP A 24 6.29 -14.31 -1.27
CA ASP A 24 5.54 -14.77 -0.08
C ASP A 24 6.16 -14.31 1.26
N ASP A 25 6.77 -13.13 1.26
CA ASP A 25 7.39 -12.53 2.44
C ASP A 25 6.34 -11.77 3.28
N ARG A 26 5.67 -12.52 4.16
CA ARG A 26 4.53 -12.04 4.97
C ARG A 26 4.88 -10.93 5.95
N GLU A 27 6.10 -10.97 6.47
CA GLU A 27 6.59 -9.95 7.40
C GLU A 27 6.75 -8.63 6.65
N ASN A 28 7.41 -8.65 5.50
CA ASN A 28 7.59 -7.45 4.70
C ASN A 28 6.27 -6.95 4.07
N ILE A 29 5.34 -7.83 3.68
CA ILE A 29 3.99 -7.39 3.28
C ILE A 29 3.34 -6.55 4.40
N THR A 30 3.42 -7.02 5.64
CA THR A 30 2.84 -6.31 6.80
C THR A 30 3.57 -5.00 7.08
N HIS A 31 4.91 -5.01 6.97
CA HIS A 31 5.74 -3.84 7.16
C HIS A 31 5.41 -2.73 6.16
N TYR A 32 5.40 -3.03 4.86
CA TYR A 32 5.12 -2.06 3.81
C TYR A 32 3.68 -1.56 3.87
N ALA A 33 2.70 -2.44 4.12
CA ALA A 33 1.31 -2.04 4.36
C ALA A 33 1.18 -1.06 5.56
N HIS A 34 1.92 -1.30 6.65
CA HIS A 34 1.94 -0.39 7.79
C HIS A 34 2.53 0.99 7.44
N LYS A 35 3.66 1.01 6.74
CA LYS A 35 4.33 2.25 6.30
C LYS A 35 3.44 3.06 5.37
N MET A 36 2.82 2.41 4.38
CA MET A 36 1.87 3.05 3.46
C MET A 36 0.67 3.64 4.18
N LYS A 37 0.07 2.90 5.13
CA LYS A 37 -1.04 3.39 5.95
C LYS A 37 -0.68 4.67 6.71
N GLY A 38 0.51 4.71 7.31
CA GLY A 38 0.99 5.87 8.07
C GLY A 38 1.18 7.10 7.19
N ALA A 39 1.81 6.94 6.02
CA ALA A 39 1.99 8.03 5.06
C ALA A 39 0.64 8.53 4.51
N ALA A 40 -0.27 7.61 4.14
CA ALA A 40 -1.60 7.95 3.63
C ALA A 40 -2.45 8.71 4.65
N ALA A 41 -2.35 8.36 5.94
CA ALA A 41 -3.03 9.09 7.02
C ALA A 41 -2.58 10.56 7.12
N ASN A 42 -1.29 10.84 6.89
CA ASN A 42 -0.77 12.22 6.93
C ASN A 42 -1.25 13.08 5.76
N MET A 43 -1.60 12.46 4.64
CA MET A 43 -2.04 13.12 3.41
C MET A 43 -3.56 13.06 3.19
N MET A 44 -4.31 12.51 4.14
CA MET A 44 -5.76 12.29 4.02
C MET A 44 -6.15 11.44 2.79
N ALA A 45 -5.24 10.56 2.34
CA ALA A 45 -5.49 9.65 1.21
C ALA A 45 -6.26 8.42 1.72
N GLU A 46 -7.57 8.59 1.93
CA GLU A 46 -8.41 7.66 2.69
C GLU A 46 -8.43 6.24 2.11
N ASP A 47 -8.56 6.08 0.78
CA ASP A 47 -8.61 4.76 0.14
C ASP A 47 -7.29 3.99 0.29
N ILE A 48 -6.16 4.68 0.09
CA ILE A 48 -4.82 4.10 0.29
C ILE A 48 -4.67 3.66 1.75
N ARG A 49 -5.10 4.51 2.69
CA ARG A 49 -5.06 4.21 4.13
C ARG A 49 -5.92 2.98 4.48
N LEU A 50 -7.14 2.91 3.95
CA LEU A 50 -8.09 1.82 4.17
C LEU A 50 -7.50 0.49 3.69
N TYR A 51 -7.16 0.38 2.41
CA TYR A 51 -6.67 -0.88 1.85
C TYR A 51 -5.32 -1.30 2.44
N SER A 52 -4.44 -0.34 2.77
CA SER A 52 -3.19 -0.65 3.47
C SER A 52 -3.45 -1.17 4.89
N SER A 53 -4.46 -0.64 5.59
CA SER A 53 -4.87 -1.15 6.90
C SER A 53 -5.48 -2.55 6.82
N GLU A 54 -6.34 -2.79 5.83
CA GLU A 54 -6.89 -4.14 5.58
C GLU A 54 -5.77 -5.13 5.26
N LEU A 55 -4.84 -4.76 4.35
CA LEU A 55 -3.72 -5.62 4.00
C LEU A 55 -2.81 -5.88 5.19
N GLN A 56 -2.54 -4.88 6.04
CA GLN A 56 -1.75 -5.05 7.26
C GLN A 56 -2.35 -6.16 8.15
N ASN A 57 -3.68 -6.19 8.32
CA ASN A 57 -4.38 -7.10 9.23
C ASN A 57 -4.89 -8.40 8.57
N ALA A 58 -4.86 -8.49 7.24
CA ALA A 58 -5.28 -9.67 6.48
C ALA A 58 -4.47 -10.93 6.83
N ASP A 59 -5.10 -12.10 6.73
CA ASP A 59 -4.37 -13.37 6.69
C ASP A 59 -3.52 -13.43 5.41
N LYS A 60 -2.19 -13.43 5.58
CA LYS A 60 -1.25 -13.42 4.46
C LYS A 60 -1.18 -14.78 3.74
N ALA A 61 -1.75 -15.84 4.31
CA ALA A 61 -1.91 -17.11 3.62
C ALA A 61 -3.03 -17.06 2.55
N ASP A 62 -3.98 -16.14 2.67
CA ASP A 62 -5.00 -15.90 1.65
C ASP A 62 -4.43 -15.06 0.50
N ARG A 63 -3.86 -15.77 -0.48
CA ARG A 63 -3.22 -15.14 -1.63
C ARG A 63 -4.21 -14.36 -2.51
N GLU A 64 -5.48 -14.75 -2.55
CA GLU A 64 -6.48 -14.04 -3.36
C GLU A 64 -6.82 -12.70 -2.71
N MET A 65 -7.06 -12.69 -1.41
CA MET A 65 -7.27 -11.46 -0.65
C MET A 65 -6.05 -10.54 -0.72
N VAL A 66 -4.84 -11.06 -0.52
CA VAL A 66 -3.60 -10.27 -0.59
C VAL A 66 -3.44 -9.62 -1.97
N ASN A 67 -3.65 -10.37 -3.06
CA ASN A 67 -3.55 -9.81 -4.41
C ASN A 67 -4.64 -8.78 -4.69
N THR A 68 -5.87 -9.01 -4.21
CA THR A 68 -6.99 -8.07 -4.36
C THR A 68 -6.68 -6.74 -3.66
N LEU A 69 -6.19 -6.79 -2.42
CA LEU A 69 -5.81 -5.61 -1.66
C LEU A 69 -4.63 -4.87 -2.28
N LEU A 70 -3.61 -5.59 -2.76
CA LEU A 70 -2.49 -5.01 -3.50
C LEU A 70 -2.98 -4.27 -4.76
N SER A 71 -3.84 -4.90 -5.56
CA SER A 71 -4.43 -4.25 -6.75
C SER A 71 -5.23 -2.99 -6.39
N ASN A 72 -6.00 -3.02 -5.31
CA ASN A 72 -6.75 -1.86 -4.83
C ASN A 72 -5.82 -0.73 -4.37
N ILE A 73 -4.76 -1.04 -3.61
CA ILE A 73 -3.74 -0.07 -3.20
C ILE A 73 -3.13 0.60 -4.43
N LYS A 74 -2.65 -0.19 -5.41
CA LYS A 74 -2.03 0.33 -6.63
C LYS A 74 -2.96 1.28 -7.39
N ARG A 75 -4.21 0.86 -7.60
CA ARG A 75 -5.20 1.72 -8.27
C ARG A 75 -5.42 3.02 -7.50
N SER A 76 -5.57 2.94 -6.18
CA SER A 76 -5.81 4.12 -5.33
C SER A 76 -4.63 5.10 -5.35
N VAL A 77 -3.39 4.59 -5.41
CA VAL A 77 -2.18 5.42 -5.56
C VAL A 77 -2.19 6.16 -6.90
N GLU A 78 -2.50 5.48 -8.00
CA GLU A 78 -2.57 6.10 -9.32
C GLU A 78 -3.72 7.10 -9.43
N GLU A 79 -4.89 6.79 -8.85
CA GLU A 79 -6.04 7.71 -8.78
C GLU A 79 -5.74 8.95 -7.92
N PHE A 80 -4.98 8.81 -6.84
CA PHE A 80 -4.52 9.93 -6.04
C PHE A 80 -3.54 10.81 -6.84
N LYS A 81 -2.56 10.19 -7.53
CA LYS A 81 -1.59 10.92 -8.36
C LYS A 81 -2.27 11.69 -9.49
N ALA A 82 -3.31 11.15 -10.10
CA ALA A 82 -4.05 11.81 -11.19
C ALA A 82 -4.83 13.07 -10.77
N GLN A 83 -4.95 13.35 -9.46
CA GLN A 83 -5.63 14.54 -8.94
C GLN A 83 -4.71 15.78 -8.83
N PHE A 84 -3.41 15.62 -9.10
CA PHE A 84 -2.38 16.64 -8.97
C PHE A 84 -1.48 16.69 -10.21
#